data_AF-A0A2D7H3E1-F1
#
_entry.id   AF-A0A2D7H3E1-F1
#
_cell.length_a   1.000
_cell.length_b   1.000
_cell.length_c   1.000
_cell.angle_alpha   90.00
_cell.angle_beta   90.00
_cell.angle_gamma   90.00
#
_symmetry.space_group_name_H-M   'P 1'
#
loop_
_entity.id
_entity.type
_entity.pdbx_description
1 polymer ?
#
loop_
_entity_poly.entity_id
_entity_poly.type
_entity_poly.pdbx_seq_one_letter_code
_entity_poly.pdbx_strand_id
1 'polypeptide(L)'
;MTSGFDHLKLTKADAEMLDRLVDVGFEIDQLAYLTPEDEKRAKAILHMLGFLDAYPVEDASDTLIHATLARIDQYEAKHSERMQIHTPQLETTKRGFRIRIPDLIGVAAMVLVTVSVFMMISKSARNQSLNNECASNMAMVGRGLFNYALDHDGNTPTKQATQVASLFGGVAPEQTDAELLAEQGYCEHNHLNCPGHGEESGGFSYQTQSADSWDAIQKQGKVFFLLSDRNPVLDKILAKQEYDPYTPSPAHGSLGQNHLRDDGSIMTGAAPV
;
A
#
# COMPACT_ATOMS: atom_id res chain seq x y z
N MET A 1 -64.33 -9.79 -7.10
CA MET A 1 -64.75 -9.58 -8.50
C MET A 1 -63.52 -9.19 -9.31
N THR A 2 -62.85 -10.18 -9.90
CA THR A 2 -61.61 -10.03 -10.68
C THR A 2 -61.85 -10.64 -12.05
N SER A 3 -62.53 -9.91 -12.93
CA SER A 3 -62.66 -10.26 -14.36
C SER A 3 -62.87 -9.01 -15.21
N GLY A 4 -62.08 -7.97 -14.95
CA GLY A 4 -62.26 -6.66 -15.60
C GLY A 4 -61.59 -6.51 -16.96
N PHE A 5 -60.41 -7.10 -17.19
CA PHE A 5 -59.53 -6.65 -18.28
C PHE A 5 -58.69 -7.75 -18.98
N ASP A 6 -58.94 -9.04 -18.75
CA ASP A 6 -58.18 -10.10 -19.45
C ASP A 6 -58.41 -10.12 -20.98
N HIS A 7 -59.49 -9.51 -21.46
CA HIS A 7 -59.79 -9.33 -22.89
C HIS A 7 -59.04 -8.14 -23.53
N LEU A 8 -58.29 -7.34 -22.75
CA LEU A 8 -57.48 -6.22 -23.23
C LEU A 8 -55.99 -6.57 -23.41
N LYS A 9 -55.59 -7.82 -23.14
CA LYS A 9 -54.21 -8.25 -23.33
C LYS A 9 -53.95 -8.53 -24.81
N LEU A 10 -52.91 -7.90 -25.36
CA LEU A 10 -52.39 -8.27 -26.67
C LEU A 10 -51.97 -9.74 -26.65
N THR A 11 -52.17 -10.42 -27.77
CA THR A 11 -51.57 -11.75 -27.93
C THR A 11 -50.04 -11.60 -27.97
N LYS A 12 -49.31 -12.66 -27.59
CA LYS A 12 -47.84 -12.62 -27.59
C LYS A 12 -47.27 -12.20 -28.96
N ALA A 13 -47.86 -12.70 -30.04
CA ALA A 13 -47.45 -12.36 -31.40
C ALA A 13 -47.72 -10.89 -31.76
N ASP A 14 -48.84 -10.32 -31.30
CA ASP A 14 -49.15 -8.91 -31.56
C ASP A 14 -48.26 -7.97 -30.73
N ALA A 15 -47.90 -8.37 -29.52
CA ALA A 15 -46.93 -7.65 -28.68
C ALA A 15 -45.53 -7.65 -29.32
N GLU A 16 -45.04 -8.82 -29.76
CA GLU A 16 -43.76 -8.93 -30.47
C GLU A 16 -43.76 -8.13 -31.78
N MET A 17 -44.89 -8.08 -32.50
CA MET A 17 -45.02 -7.27 -33.71
C MET A 17 -45.02 -5.76 -33.40
N LEU A 18 -45.67 -5.35 -32.31
CA LEU A 18 -45.67 -3.95 -31.85
C LEU A 18 -44.25 -3.48 -31.51
N ASP A 19 -43.48 -4.29 -30.77
CA ASP A 19 -42.08 -3.96 -30.43
C ASP A 19 -41.23 -3.77 -31.71
N ARG A 20 -41.39 -4.68 -32.68
CA ARG A 20 -40.70 -4.56 -33.97
C ARG A 20 -41.07 -3.30 -34.74
N LEU A 21 -42.35 -2.90 -34.70
CA LEU A 21 -42.81 -1.64 -35.32
C LEU A 21 -42.21 -0.42 -34.62
N VAL A 22 -42.09 -0.43 -33.29
CA VAL A 22 -41.46 0.65 -32.52
C VAL A 22 -39.99 0.83 -32.92
N ASP A 23 -39.26 -0.26 -33.10
CA ASP A 23 -37.83 -0.23 -33.47
C ASP A 23 -37.55 0.46 -34.81
N VAL A 24 -38.52 0.42 -35.74
CA VAL A 24 -38.42 1.05 -37.07
C VAL A 24 -39.21 2.36 -37.18
N GLY A 25 -39.70 2.91 -36.06
CA GLY A 25 -40.47 4.14 -36.05
C GLY A 25 -41.83 4.03 -36.73
N PHE A 26 -42.47 2.86 -36.66
CA PHE A 26 -43.77 2.54 -37.24
C PHE A 26 -43.83 2.50 -38.78
N GLU A 27 -42.67 2.49 -39.45
CA GLU A 27 -42.56 2.38 -40.90
C GLU A 27 -42.53 0.91 -41.36
N ILE A 28 -43.67 0.36 -41.83
CA ILE A 28 -43.78 -1.07 -42.21
C ILE A 28 -42.73 -1.48 -43.24
N ASP A 29 -42.42 -0.60 -44.20
CA ASP A 29 -41.50 -0.90 -45.30
C ASP A 29 -40.05 -1.11 -44.83
N GLN A 30 -39.72 -0.73 -43.60
CA GLN A 30 -38.40 -0.93 -42.99
C GLN A 30 -38.28 -2.29 -42.27
N LEU A 31 -39.37 -3.03 -42.11
CA LEU A 31 -39.34 -4.38 -41.53
C LEU A 31 -38.92 -5.41 -42.58
N ALA A 32 -37.69 -5.92 -42.45
CA ALA A 32 -37.21 -7.01 -43.31
C ALA A 32 -37.90 -8.34 -42.98
N TYR A 33 -38.20 -9.13 -44.02
CA TYR A 33 -38.70 -10.52 -43.94
C TYR A 33 -39.98 -10.70 -43.12
N LEU A 34 -41.07 -10.02 -43.50
CA LEU A 34 -42.40 -10.28 -42.95
C LEU A 34 -43.07 -11.46 -43.66
N THR A 35 -43.69 -12.35 -42.89
CA THR A 35 -44.62 -13.32 -43.45
C THR A 35 -45.93 -12.62 -43.86
N PRO A 36 -46.74 -13.18 -44.78
CA PRO A 36 -48.03 -12.59 -45.14
C PRO A 36 -49.00 -12.40 -43.95
N GLU A 37 -48.87 -13.25 -42.93
CA GLU A 37 -49.67 -13.12 -41.70
C GLU A 37 -49.17 -11.96 -40.82
N ASP A 38 -47.85 -11.83 -40.68
CA ASP A 38 -47.20 -10.75 -39.93
C ASP A 38 -47.46 -9.37 -40.56
N GLU A 39 -47.44 -9.27 -41.88
CA GLU A 39 -47.76 -8.04 -42.59
C GLU A 39 -49.20 -7.59 -42.31
N LYS A 40 -50.13 -8.55 -42.25
CA LYS A 40 -51.53 -8.27 -41.91
C LYS A 40 -51.67 -7.80 -40.45
N ARG A 41 -50.93 -8.43 -39.52
CA ARG A 41 -50.90 -8.01 -38.11
C ARG A 41 -50.33 -6.61 -37.95
N ALA A 42 -49.19 -6.31 -38.59
CA ALA A 42 -48.57 -4.99 -38.58
C ALA A 42 -49.53 -3.90 -39.08
N LYS A 43 -50.20 -4.13 -40.21
CA LYS A 43 -51.20 -3.19 -40.76
C LYS A 43 -52.39 -2.98 -39.82
N ALA A 44 -52.85 -4.03 -39.14
CA ALA A 44 -53.95 -3.91 -38.19
C ALA A 44 -53.54 -3.10 -36.94
N ILE A 45 -52.32 -3.32 -36.43
CA ILE A 45 -51.76 -2.55 -35.30
C ILE A 45 -51.60 -1.09 -35.69
N LEU A 46 -51.01 -0.79 -36.86
CA LEU A 46 -50.87 0.59 -37.32
C LEU A 46 -52.21 1.29 -37.55
N HIS A 47 -53.20 0.60 -38.10
CA HIS A 47 -54.54 1.16 -38.24
C HIS A 47 -55.14 1.52 -36.87
N MET A 48 -54.90 0.72 -35.83
CA MET A 48 -55.34 1.03 -34.47
C MET A 48 -54.56 2.20 -33.85
N LEU A 49 -53.25 2.27 -34.06
CA LEU A 49 -52.42 3.37 -33.56
C LEU A 49 -52.66 4.68 -34.31
N GLY A 50 -53.07 4.63 -35.58
CA GLY A 50 -53.42 5.81 -36.36
C GLY A 50 -54.62 6.60 -35.81
N PHE A 51 -55.43 6.00 -34.91
CA PHE A 51 -56.41 6.76 -34.15
C PHE A 51 -55.77 7.78 -33.19
N LEU A 52 -54.51 7.58 -32.80
CA LEU A 52 -53.73 8.53 -31.99
C LEU A 52 -53.24 9.72 -32.83
N ASP A 53 -53.07 9.57 -34.14
CA ASP A 53 -52.70 10.69 -35.03
C ASP A 53 -53.82 11.74 -35.12
N ALA A 54 -55.06 11.31 -34.91
CA ALA A 54 -56.22 12.18 -34.82
C ALA A 54 -56.40 12.81 -33.42
N TYR A 55 -55.55 12.46 -32.46
CA TYR A 55 -55.59 13.05 -31.13
C TYR A 55 -55.07 14.49 -31.20
N PRO A 56 -55.86 15.49 -30.76
CA PRO A 56 -55.42 16.88 -30.80
C PRO A 56 -54.23 17.05 -29.86
N VAL A 57 -53.05 17.26 -30.44
CA VAL A 57 -51.89 17.71 -29.70
C VAL A 57 -51.99 19.23 -29.62
N GLU A 58 -52.09 19.76 -28.40
CA GLU A 58 -51.95 21.20 -28.20
C GLU A 58 -50.51 21.59 -28.55
N ASP A 59 -50.36 22.61 -29.39
CA ASP A 59 -49.04 23.18 -29.65
C ASP A 59 -48.38 23.54 -28.33
N ALA A 60 -47.10 23.17 -28.18
CA ALA A 60 -46.34 23.55 -27.00
C ALA A 60 -46.38 25.07 -26.88
N SER A 61 -46.82 25.59 -25.73
CA SER A 61 -46.98 27.04 -25.57
C SER A 61 -45.65 27.75 -25.89
N ASP A 62 -45.71 28.83 -26.66
CA ASP A 62 -44.53 29.64 -26.99
C ASP A 62 -43.72 30.02 -25.74
N THR A 63 -44.41 30.28 -24.63
CA THR A 63 -43.80 30.56 -23.34
C THR A 63 -42.90 29.43 -22.84
N LEU A 64 -43.32 28.17 -22.97
CA LEU A 64 -42.51 27.01 -22.58
C LEU A 64 -41.32 26.80 -23.51
N ILE A 65 -41.52 27.02 -24.82
CA ILE A 65 -40.45 26.95 -25.81
C ILE A 65 -39.39 28.02 -25.49
N HIS A 66 -39.81 29.28 -25.32
CA HIS A 66 -38.92 30.38 -24.97
C HIS A 66 -38.25 30.19 -23.61
N ALA A 67 -38.97 29.70 -22.60
CA ALA A 67 -38.39 29.42 -21.29
C ALA A 67 -37.34 28.30 -21.36
N THR A 68 -37.55 27.30 -22.21
CA THR A 68 -36.61 26.19 -22.40
C THR A 68 -35.36 26.67 -23.16
N LEU A 69 -35.53 27.42 -24.25
CA LEU A 69 -34.42 28.02 -24.99
C LEU A 69 -33.58 28.96 -24.10
N ALA A 70 -34.24 29.84 -23.34
CA ALA A 70 -33.55 30.72 -22.39
C ALA A 70 -32.77 29.93 -21.33
N ARG A 71 -33.29 28.77 -20.90
CA ARG A 71 -32.61 27.90 -19.93
C ARG A 71 -31.40 27.19 -20.55
N ILE A 72 -31.48 26.78 -21.81
CA ILE A 72 -30.36 26.21 -22.56
C ILE A 72 -29.27 27.27 -22.74
N ASP A 73 -29.63 28.47 -23.20
CA ASP A 73 -28.68 29.58 -23.38
C ASP A 73 -27.96 29.93 -22.07
N GLN A 74 -28.69 29.96 -20.95
CA GLN A 74 -28.08 30.19 -19.62
C GLN A 74 -27.14 29.05 -19.21
N TYR A 75 -27.46 27.81 -19.56
CA TYR A 75 -26.61 26.67 -19.25
C TYR A 75 -25.32 26.70 -20.08
N GLU A 76 -25.43 27.01 -21.38
CA GLU A 76 -24.28 27.16 -22.28
C GLU A 76 -23.40 28.34 -21.89
N ALA A 77 -23.98 29.48 -21.53
CA ALA A 77 -23.25 30.64 -21.02
C ALA A 77 -22.44 30.27 -19.77
N LYS A 78 -23.06 29.62 -18.77
CA LYS A 78 -22.37 29.14 -17.56
C LYS A 78 -21.32 28.06 -17.85
N HIS A 79 -21.51 27.25 -18.89
CA HIS A 79 -20.52 26.26 -19.29
C HIS A 79 -19.31 26.94 -19.94
N SER A 80 -19.54 27.93 -20.81
CA SER A 80 -18.48 28.72 -21.43
C SER A 80 -17.68 29.54 -20.41
N GLU A 81 -18.34 30.15 -19.42
CA GLU A 81 -17.67 30.86 -18.32
C GLU A 81 -16.78 29.93 -17.49
N ARG A 82 -17.18 28.68 -17.26
CA ARG A 82 -16.36 27.69 -16.55
C ARG A 82 -15.17 27.17 -17.37
N MET A 83 -15.27 27.22 -18.70
CA MET A 83 -14.18 26.83 -19.61
C MET A 83 -13.22 27.99 -19.91
N GLN A 84 -13.63 29.24 -19.64
CA GLN A 84 -12.74 30.37 -19.63
C GLN A 84 -12.00 30.41 -18.29
N ILE A 85 -10.75 29.94 -18.28
CA ILE A 85 -9.81 30.35 -17.25
C ILE A 85 -9.70 31.87 -17.38
N HIS A 86 -10.37 32.62 -16.50
CA HIS A 86 -10.01 34.00 -16.25
C HIS A 86 -8.58 33.98 -15.71
N THR A 87 -7.59 33.94 -16.62
CA THR A 87 -6.29 34.51 -16.31
C THR A 87 -6.62 35.94 -15.94
N PRO A 88 -6.47 36.36 -14.66
CA PRO A 88 -6.63 37.76 -14.35
C PRO A 88 -5.73 38.48 -15.33
N GLN A 89 -6.32 39.39 -16.13
CA GLN A 89 -5.54 40.27 -16.98
C GLN A 89 -4.53 40.91 -16.05
N LEU A 90 -3.31 40.40 -16.10
CA LEU A 90 -2.14 41.05 -15.57
C LEU A 90 -2.07 42.30 -16.41
N GLU A 91 -2.69 43.37 -15.92
CA GLU A 91 -2.39 44.70 -16.39
C GLU A 91 -0.87 44.77 -16.43
N THR A 92 -0.35 44.88 -17.64
CA THR A 92 1.07 45.11 -17.90
C THR A 92 1.38 46.51 -17.39
N THR A 93 1.38 46.65 -16.07
CA THR A 93 1.82 47.83 -15.37
C THR A 93 3.31 47.87 -15.53
N LYS A 94 3.72 48.90 -16.26
CA LYS A 94 5.11 49.26 -16.54
C LYS A 94 5.96 49.09 -15.28
N ARG A 95 6.97 48.22 -15.40
CA ARG A 95 8.32 48.38 -14.83
C ARG A 95 8.35 48.91 -13.39
N GLY A 96 8.19 48.00 -12.43
CA GLY A 96 8.59 48.21 -11.04
C GLY A 96 8.45 46.92 -10.25
N PHE A 97 9.57 46.39 -9.75
CA PHE A 97 9.58 45.25 -8.81
C PHE A 97 8.87 45.64 -7.51
N ARG A 98 7.54 45.53 -7.48
CA ARG A 98 6.77 45.53 -6.24
C ARG A 98 6.42 44.08 -5.92
N ILE A 99 7.33 43.42 -5.21
CA ILE A 99 7.10 42.09 -4.65
C ILE A 99 5.91 42.23 -3.69
N ARG A 100 4.80 41.55 -3.99
CA ARG A 100 3.67 41.42 -3.07
C ARG A 100 4.10 40.49 -1.94
N ILE A 101 4.28 41.04 -0.74
CA ILE A 101 4.71 40.29 0.46
C ILE A 101 3.88 39.01 0.71
N PRO A 102 2.54 38.98 0.50
CA PRO A 102 1.76 37.75 0.64
C PRO A 102 2.20 36.61 -0.29
N ASP A 103 2.61 36.93 -1.53
CA ASP A 103 3.07 35.92 -2.49
C ASP A 103 4.44 35.34 -2.06
N LEU A 104 5.30 36.16 -1.46
CA LEU A 104 6.59 35.72 -0.94
C LEU A 104 6.42 34.77 0.27
N ILE A 105 5.44 35.05 1.14
CA ILE A 105 5.09 34.18 2.27
C ILE A 105 4.53 32.84 1.77
N GLY A 106 3.65 32.86 0.75
CA GLY A 106 3.09 31.65 0.15
C GLY A 106 4.15 30.75 -0.48
N VAL A 107 5.09 31.33 -1.24
CA VAL A 107 6.21 30.59 -1.83
C VAL A 107 7.14 30.03 -0.75
N ALA A 108 7.49 30.82 0.28
CA ALA A 108 8.31 30.34 1.38
C ALA A 108 7.65 29.16 2.14
N ALA A 109 6.33 29.23 2.39
CA ALA A 109 5.59 28.14 3.01
C ALA A 109 5.61 26.88 2.14
N MET A 110 5.42 27.00 0.83
CA MET A 110 5.51 25.85 -0.09
C MET A 110 6.91 25.21 -0.11
N VAL A 111 7.96 26.04 -0.09
CA VAL A 111 9.35 25.57 -0.02
C VAL A 111 9.62 24.85 1.31
N LEU A 112 9.14 25.36 2.43
CA LEU A 112 9.31 24.70 3.73
C LEU A 112 8.57 23.35 3.80
N VAL A 113 7.37 23.26 3.23
CA VAL A 113 6.61 22.00 3.16
C VAL A 113 7.33 20.98 2.26
N THR A 114 7.86 21.40 1.12
CA THR A 114 8.59 20.47 0.22
C THR A 114 9.89 19.97 0.84
N VAL A 115 10.66 20.86 1.49
CA VAL A 115 11.91 20.46 2.19
C VAL A 115 11.62 19.52 3.36
N SER A 116 10.55 19.75 4.13
CA SER A 116 10.21 18.88 5.27
C SER A 116 9.83 17.46 4.84
N VAL A 117 9.02 17.33 3.78
CA VAL A 117 8.67 16.02 3.20
C VAL A 117 9.90 15.32 2.65
N PHE A 118 10.77 16.05 1.94
CA PHE A 118 12.00 15.48 1.39
C PHE A 118 12.96 14.97 2.48
N MET A 119 13.09 15.70 3.59
CA MET A 119 13.88 15.24 4.74
C MET A 119 13.30 13.98 5.37
N MET A 120 11.97 13.86 5.49
CA MET A 120 11.32 12.65 6.03
C MET A 120 11.59 11.43 5.16
N ILE A 121 11.46 11.56 3.83
CA ILE A 121 11.74 10.49 2.88
C ILE A 121 13.22 10.10 2.94
N SER A 122 14.13 11.08 2.97
CA SER A 122 15.57 10.83 3.01
C SER A 122 16.00 10.08 4.27
N LYS A 123 15.43 10.44 5.44
CA LYS A 123 15.69 9.73 6.69
C LYS A 123 15.16 8.29 6.64
N SER A 124 13.96 8.09 6.11
CA SER A 124 13.38 6.75 5.95
C SER A 124 14.21 5.87 5.00
N ALA A 125 14.64 6.41 3.86
CA ALA A 125 15.49 5.68 2.90
C ALA A 125 16.84 5.28 3.52
N ARG A 126 17.48 6.19 4.28
CA ARG A 126 18.71 5.89 5.01
C ARG A 126 18.52 4.77 6.03
N ASN A 127 17.46 4.83 6.85
CA ASN A 127 17.19 3.79 7.85
C ASN A 127 16.93 2.43 7.20
N GLN A 128 16.23 2.40 6.06
CA GLN A 128 16.03 1.16 5.30
C GLN A 128 17.35 0.60 4.76
N SER A 129 18.25 1.46 4.27
CA SER A 129 19.58 1.05 3.81
C SER A 129 20.39 0.41 4.94
N LEU A 130 20.44 1.06 6.11
CA LEU A 130 21.13 0.53 7.28
C LEU A 130 20.55 -0.81 7.71
N ASN A 131 19.22 -0.95 7.70
CA ASN A 131 18.56 -2.20 8.04
C ASN A 131 18.92 -3.33 7.05
N ASN A 132 18.90 -3.04 5.75
CA ASN A 132 19.24 -4.01 4.71
C ASN A 132 20.72 -4.45 4.77
N GLU A 133 21.65 -3.52 5.00
CA GLU A 133 23.07 -3.83 5.15
C GLU A 133 23.32 -4.69 6.40
N CYS A 134 22.69 -4.33 7.51
CA CYS A 134 22.79 -5.09 8.76
C CYS A 134 22.24 -6.52 8.60
N ALA A 135 21.09 -6.68 7.93
CA ALA A 135 20.56 -7.99 7.58
C ALA A 135 21.50 -8.78 6.65
N SER A 136 22.09 -8.13 5.65
CA SER A 136 23.06 -8.76 4.75
C SER A 136 24.30 -9.26 5.50
N ASN A 137 24.86 -8.43 6.38
CA ASN A 137 26.00 -8.79 7.22
C ASN A 137 25.67 -9.97 8.13
N MET A 138 24.50 -9.93 8.78
CA MET A 138 23.99 -11.00 9.63
C MET A 138 23.82 -12.32 8.86
N ALA A 139 23.33 -12.29 7.62
CA ALA A 139 23.24 -13.46 6.76
C ALA A 139 24.62 -14.06 6.43
N MET A 140 25.63 -13.20 6.20
CA MET A 140 27.01 -13.64 5.95
C MET A 140 27.63 -14.30 7.19
N VAL A 141 27.35 -13.78 8.38
CA VAL A 141 27.79 -14.43 9.63
C VAL A 141 27.07 -15.76 9.85
N GLY A 142 25.77 -15.86 9.55
CA GLY A 142 25.03 -17.12 9.60
C GLY A 142 25.61 -18.20 8.68
N ARG A 143 26.02 -17.82 7.46
CA ARG A 143 26.75 -18.72 6.55
C ARG A 143 28.11 -19.13 7.11
N GLY A 144 28.84 -18.18 7.71
CA GLY A 144 30.12 -18.46 8.37
C GLY A 144 29.97 -19.46 9.51
N LEU A 145 28.95 -19.31 10.36
CA LEU A 145 28.62 -20.25 11.43
C LEU A 145 28.32 -21.66 10.90
N PHE A 146 27.54 -21.76 9.83
CA PHE A 146 27.21 -23.03 9.21
C PHE A 146 28.46 -23.73 8.66
N ASN A 147 29.31 -23.00 7.94
CA ASN A 147 30.55 -23.54 7.39
C ASN A 147 31.53 -23.96 8.49
N TYR A 148 31.66 -23.14 9.55
CA TYR A 148 32.47 -23.49 10.71
C TYR A 148 31.99 -24.80 11.34
N ALA A 149 30.67 -24.95 11.53
CA ALA A 149 30.09 -26.16 12.09
C ALA A 149 30.33 -27.38 11.18
N LEU A 150 30.26 -27.23 9.85
CA LEU A 150 30.61 -28.31 8.92
C LEU A 150 32.06 -28.77 9.08
N ASP A 151 32.99 -27.83 9.29
CA ASP A 151 34.42 -28.11 9.40
C ASP A 151 34.84 -28.59 10.81
N HIS A 152 33.99 -28.40 11.82
CA HIS A 152 34.25 -28.72 13.24
C HIS A 152 33.25 -29.72 13.84
N ASP A 153 32.82 -30.72 13.08
CA ASP A 153 31.95 -31.82 13.54
C ASP A 153 30.63 -31.36 14.18
N GLY A 154 30.06 -30.27 13.66
CA GLY A 154 28.83 -29.67 14.17
C GLY A 154 29.02 -28.73 15.37
N ASN A 155 30.26 -28.53 15.84
CA ASN A 155 30.53 -27.60 16.94
C ASN A 155 30.43 -26.15 16.47
N THR A 156 29.88 -25.29 17.31
CA THR A 156 29.84 -23.85 17.09
C THR A 156 31.01 -23.18 17.81
N PRO A 157 31.48 -22.02 17.33
CA PRO A 157 32.52 -21.28 18.03
C PRO A 157 31.92 -20.69 19.31
N THR A 158 32.44 -21.06 20.49
CA THR A 158 31.91 -20.61 21.78
C THR A 158 32.98 -19.99 22.67
N LYS A 159 32.60 -18.98 23.45
CA LYS A 159 33.39 -18.38 24.54
C LYS A 159 32.53 -18.18 25.78
N GLN A 160 33.16 -18.10 26.96
CA GLN A 160 32.43 -17.82 28.20
C GLN A 160 32.05 -16.35 28.31
N ALA A 161 30.78 -16.06 28.59
CA ALA A 161 30.24 -14.72 28.79
C ALA A 161 30.28 -14.32 30.27
N THR A 162 31.47 -14.15 30.82
CA THR A 162 31.66 -13.83 32.25
C THR A 162 30.97 -12.53 32.69
N GLN A 163 30.82 -11.57 31.78
CA GLN A 163 30.14 -10.29 32.01
C GLN A 163 28.67 -10.42 32.44
N VAL A 164 27.96 -11.46 31.97
CA VAL A 164 26.54 -11.69 32.33
C VAL A 164 26.38 -12.72 33.44
N ALA A 165 27.48 -13.28 33.98
CA ALA A 165 27.42 -14.33 35.01
C ALA A 165 26.60 -13.91 36.24
N SER A 166 26.65 -12.62 36.60
CA SER A 166 25.85 -12.07 37.70
C SER A 166 24.33 -12.19 37.51
N LEU A 167 23.86 -12.26 36.27
CA LEU A 167 22.44 -12.44 35.93
C LEU A 167 22.00 -13.90 36.05
N PHE A 168 22.95 -14.84 35.99
CA PHE A 168 22.71 -16.28 36.02
C PHE A 168 23.22 -16.93 37.32
N GLY A 169 23.13 -16.21 38.44
CA GLY A 169 23.49 -16.75 39.75
C GLY A 169 24.99 -17.04 39.92
N GLY A 170 25.86 -16.37 39.16
CA GLY A 170 27.31 -16.54 39.20
C GLY A 170 27.86 -17.56 38.20
N VAL A 171 27.00 -18.22 37.42
CA VAL A 171 27.41 -19.13 36.34
C VAL A 171 27.66 -18.31 35.07
N ALA A 172 28.85 -18.42 34.49
CA ALA A 172 29.15 -17.80 33.20
C ALA A 172 28.56 -18.66 32.08
N PRO A 173 27.52 -18.20 31.36
CA PRO A 173 26.99 -18.94 30.23
C PRO A 173 27.98 -18.93 29.06
N GLU A 174 27.87 -19.92 28.18
CA GLU A 174 28.58 -19.91 26.90
C GLU A 174 27.80 -19.07 25.89
N GLN A 175 28.52 -18.23 25.14
CA GLN A 175 28.00 -17.43 24.04
C GLN A 175 28.80 -17.74 22.78
N THR A 176 28.23 -17.44 21.62
CA THR A 176 28.93 -17.62 20.34
C THR A 176 30.12 -16.65 20.24
N ASP A 177 31.27 -17.18 19.84
CA ASP A 177 32.46 -16.37 19.56
C ASP A 177 32.54 -16.02 18.08
N ALA A 178 31.92 -14.91 17.71
CA ALA A 178 31.87 -14.47 16.32
C ALA A 178 33.21 -13.91 15.81
N GLU A 179 34.11 -13.46 16.70
CA GLU A 179 35.45 -12.99 16.33
C GLU A 179 36.27 -14.16 15.75
N LEU A 180 36.15 -15.35 16.36
CA LEU A 180 36.78 -16.56 15.87
C LEU A 180 36.40 -16.90 14.41
N LEU A 181 35.16 -16.62 14.00
CA LEU A 181 34.73 -16.82 12.61
C LEU A 181 35.48 -15.91 11.65
N ALA A 182 35.71 -14.66 12.03
CA ALA A 182 36.42 -13.71 11.19
C ALA A 182 37.92 -13.98 11.17
N GLU A 183 38.51 -14.35 12.32
CA GLU A 183 39.91 -14.73 12.44
C GLU A 183 40.26 -15.97 11.62
N GLN A 184 39.35 -16.95 11.58
CA GLN A 184 39.54 -18.18 10.80
C GLN A 184 39.06 -18.06 9.33
N GLY A 185 38.60 -16.88 8.91
CA GLY A 185 38.25 -16.59 7.52
C GLY A 185 36.89 -17.12 7.05
N TYR A 186 36.00 -17.51 7.96
CA TYR A 186 34.62 -17.89 7.63
C TYR A 186 33.73 -16.67 7.31
N CYS A 187 34.11 -15.48 7.78
CA CYS A 187 33.51 -14.21 7.41
C CYS A 187 34.54 -13.07 7.46
N GLU A 188 34.21 -11.92 6.87
CA GLU A 188 35.01 -10.69 7.03
C GLU A 188 34.64 -9.98 8.33
N HIS A 189 35.58 -9.22 8.91
CA HIS A 189 35.37 -8.49 10.17
C HIS A 189 34.24 -7.45 10.07
N ASN A 190 34.06 -6.84 8.90
CA ASN A 190 32.96 -5.90 8.63
C ASN A 190 31.57 -6.55 8.76
N HIS A 191 31.45 -7.87 8.54
CA HIS A 191 30.19 -8.60 8.68
C HIS A 191 29.77 -8.77 10.15
N LEU A 192 30.70 -8.62 11.09
CA LEU A 192 30.42 -8.65 12.53
C LEU A 192 29.85 -7.32 13.06
N ASN A 193 29.70 -6.33 12.18
CA ASN A 193 29.21 -5.01 12.53
C ASN A 193 27.87 -4.70 11.84
N CYS A 194 27.00 -4.03 12.57
CA CYS A 194 25.81 -3.41 12.02
C CYS A 194 26.11 -1.91 11.83
N PRO A 195 26.05 -1.36 10.61
CA PRO A 195 26.43 0.03 10.32
C PRO A 195 25.68 1.08 11.15
N GLY A 196 24.51 0.72 11.70
CA GLY A 196 23.74 1.57 12.60
C GLY A 196 24.38 1.82 13.98
N HIS A 197 25.38 1.03 14.39
CA HIS A 197 25.97 1.11 15.73
C HIS A 197 27.17 2.07 15.85
N GLY A 198 27.65 2.68 14.76
CA GLY A 198 28.66 3.75 14.78
C GLY A 198 30.08 3.34 15.24
N GLU A 199 30.23 2.23 15.95
CA GLU A 199 31.51 1.65 16.38
C GLU A 199 31.90 0.45 15.51
N GLU A 200 33.19 0.12 15.43
CA GLU A 200 33.73 -0.90 14.51
C GLU A 200 33.60 -2.35 15.00
N SER A 201 33.20 -2.58 16.26
CA SER A 201 33.15 -3.93 16.86
C SER A 201 31.93 -4.14 17.75
N GLY A 202 31.27 -5.31 17.61
CA GLY A 202 30.22 -5.75 18.55
C GLY A 202 28.80 -5.30 18.22
N GLY A 203 28.45 -5.20 16.94
CA GLY A 203 27.12 -4.77 16.48
C GLY A 203 26.01 -5.81 16.72
N PHE A 204 26.38 -7.06 16.98
CA PHE A 204 25.43 -8.16 17.14
C PHE A 204 25.64 -8.92 18.45
N SER A 205 24.55 -9.40 19.03
CA SER A 205 24.52 -10.33 20.17
C SER A 205 24.20 -11.74 19.70
N TYR A 206 25.00 -12.69 20.14
CA TYR A 206 24.92 -14.08 19.71
C TYR A 206 24.50 -14.98 20.87
N GLN A 207 23.69 -15.99 20.58
CA GLN A 207 23.31 -17.01 21.55
C GLN A 207 23.65 -18.40 21.00
N THR A 208 24.43 -19.16 21.76
CA THR A 208 24.60 -20.60 21.54
C THR A 208 23.68 -21.39 22.47
N GLN A 209 23.03 -22.41 21.93
CA GLN A 209 22.28 -23.40 22.69
C GLN A 209 22.99 -24.75 22.59
N SER A 210 22.94 -25.55 23.67
CA SER A 210 23.47 -26.91 23.63
C SER A 210 22.69 -27.78 22.62
N ALA A 211 23.33 -28.81 22.06
CA ALA A 211 22.69 -29.75 21.14
C ALA A 211 21.42 -30.40 21.75
N ASP A 212 21.42 -30.66 23.06
CA ASP A 212 20.24 -31.20 23.76
C ASP A 212 19.10 -30.19 23.85
N SER A 213 19.44 -28.91 24.07
CA SER A 213 18.46 -27.81 24.06
C SER A 213 17.88 -27.63 22.68
N TRP A 214 18.70 -27.75 21.65
CA TRP A 214 18.27 -27.71 20.25
C TRP A 214 17.24 -28.78 19.93
N ASP A 215 17.52 -30.03 20.29
CA ASP A 215 16.67 -31.17 19.98
C ASP A 215 15.32 -31.09 20.72
N ALA A 216 15.33 -30.55 21.95
CA ALA A 216 14.13 -30.27 22.72
C ALA A 216 13.28 -29.12 22.14
N ILE A 217 13.93 -28.08 21.62
CA ILE A 217 13.27 -26.90 21.05
C ILE A 217 12.69 -27.21 19.66
N GLN A 218 13.43 -27.93 18.81
CA GLN A 218 12.99 -28.34 17.48
C GLN A 218 11.74 -29.23 17.56
N LYS A 219 11.69 -30.14 18.53
CA LYS A 219 10.50 -30.99 18.81
C LYS A 219 9.28 -30.20 19.27
N GLN A 220 9.46 -28.99 19.80
CA GLN A 220 8.37 -28.09 20.20
C GLN A 220 7.90 -27.16 19.08
N GLY A 221 8.52 -27.19 17.90
CA GLY A 221 8.14 -26.35 16.76
C GLY A 221 8.36 -24.86 16.98
N LYS A 222 9.31 -24.48 17.85
CA LYS A 222 9.63 -23.08 18.13
C LYS A 222 10.78 -22.62 17.24
N VAL A 223 10.55 -21.54 16.49
CA VAL A 223 11.60 -20.80 15.78
C VAL A 223 12.49 -20.11 16.81
N PHE A 224 13.81 -20.30 16.73
CA PHE A 224 14.75 -19.69 17.67
C PHE A 224 15.62 -18.64 16.99
N PHE A 225 16.12 -17.69 17.79
CA PHE A 225 17.01 -16.63 17.32
C PHE A 225 18.46 -17.04 17.53
N LEU A 226 19.22 -17.17 16.43
CA LEU A 226 20.64 -17.49 16.45
C LEU A 226 21.50 -16.26 16.72
N LEU A 227 21.10 -15.15 16.11
CA LEU A 227 21.82 -13.89 16.12
C LEU A 227 20.81 -12.74 16.14
N SER A 228 21.04 -11.74 16.98
CA SER A 228 20.26 -10.51 16.98
C SER A 228 21.18 -9.30 16.95
N ASP A 229 20.65 -8.14 16.60
CA ASP A 229 21.33 -6.88 16.90
C ASP A 229 21.55 -6.74 18.41
N ARG A 230 22.58 -5.96 18.78
CA ARG A 230 22.91 -5.70 20.18
C ARG A 230 21.68 -5.22 20.94
N ASN A 231 21.36 -5.93 22.03
CA ASN A 231 20.23 -5.58 22.88
C ASN A 231 20.52 -4.27 23.66
N PRO A 232 19.77 -3.17 23.42
CA PRO A 232 19.99 -1.89 24.10
C PRO A 232 19.61 -1.93 25.59
N VAL A 233 18.84 -2.94 26.00
CA VAL A 233 18.42 -3.16 27.38
C VAL A 233 19.54 -3.83 28.18
N LEU A 234 20.36 -4.67 27.55
CA LEU A 234 21.40 -5.43 28.23
C LEU A 234 22.42 -4.54 28.93
N ASP A 235 22.88 -3.46 28.26
CA ASP A 235 23.82 -2.51 28.86
C ASP A 235 23.23 -1.80 30.09
N LYS A 236 21.92 -1.50 30.07
CA LYS A 236 21.21 -0.90 31.21
C LYS A 236 21.03 -1.87 32.36
N ILE A 237 20.71 -3.13 32.06
CA ILE A 237 20.61 -4.21 33.06
C ILE A 237 21.98 -4.41 33.74
N LEU A 238 23.05 -4.51 32.94
CA LEU A 238 24.42 -4.65 33.46
C LEU A 238 24.84 -3.44 34.30
N ALA A 239 24.43 -2.24 33.91
CA ALA A 239 24.65 -1.01 34.67
C ALA A 239 23.71 -0.83 35.89
N LYS A 240 22.79 -1.77 36.15
CA LYS A 240 21.74 -1.70 37.19
C LYS A 240 20.87 -0.44 37.10
N GLN A 241 20.61 0.03 35.89
CA GLN A 241 19.75 1.17 35.61
C GLN A 241 18.31 0.72 35.36
N GLU A 242 17.35 1.63 35.59
CA GLU A 242 15.96 1.41 35.21
C GLU A 242 15.85 1.31 33.68
N TYR A 243 15.09 0.34 33.18
CA TYR A 243 14.98 0.05 31.77
C TYR A 243 13.54 -0.24 31.37
N ASP A 244 13.17 0.20 30.16
CA ASP A 244 11.92 -0.18 29.53
C ASP A 244 12.18 -1.38 28.60
N PRO A 245 11.56 -2.55 28.85
CA PRO A 245 11.73 -3.75 28.02
C PRO A 245 11.27 -3.54 26.57
N TYR A 246 10.45 -2.51 26.30
CA TYR A 246 10.00 -2.16 24.96
C TYR A 246 10.87 -1.10 24.28
N THR A 247 12.02 -0.73 24.87
CA THR A 247 12.94 0.25 24.27
C THR A 247 13.42 -0.27 22.90
N PRO A 248 13.06 0.39 21.78
CA PRO A 248 13.51 -0.03 20.47
C PRO A 248 14.99 0.30 20.28
N SER A 249 15.67 -0.47 19.41
CA SER A 249 17.09 -0.21 19.13
C SER A 249 17.30 1.13 18.42
N PRO A 250 18.18 2.01 18.94
CA PRO A 250 18.50 3.27 18.29
C PRO A 250 19.27 3.07 16.96
N ALA A 251 19.89 1.91 16.74
CA ALA A 251 20.70 1.62 15.56
C ALA A 251 19.90 1.64 14.25
N HIS A 252 18.59 1.39 14.33
CA HIS A 252 17.66 1.35 13.19
C HIS A 252 16.63 2.47 13.22
N GLY A 253 16.94 3.59 13.89
CA GLY A 253 15.99 4.69 14.04
C GLY A 253 14.71 4.28 14.79
N SER A 254 14.83 3.38 15.77
CA SER A 254 13.73 2.84 16.57
C SER A 254 12.72 1.95 15.83
N LEU A 255 13.08 1.43 14.65
CA LEU A 255 12.20 0.56 13.85
C LEU A 255 12.21 -0.92 14.27
N GLY A 256 13.09 -1.30 15.21
CA GLY A 256 13.24 -2.67 15.70
C GLY A 256 14.69 -3.15 15.64
N GLN A 257 14.86 -4.46 15.70
CA GLN A 257 16.12 -5.20 15.62
C GLN A 257 15.99 -6.33 14.62
N ASN A 258 17.06 -6.61 13.91
CA ASN A 258 17.17 -7.80 13.09
C ASN A 258 17.49 -9.01 13.94
N HIS A 259 16.81 -10.10 13.62
CA HIS A 259 17.00 -11.41 14.23
C HIS A 259 17.17 -12.44 13.12
N LEU A 260 18.33 -13.10 13.11
CA LEU A 260 18.58 -14.30 12.32
C LEU A 260 17.96 -15.49 13.04
N ARG A 261 17.14 -16.21 12.29
CA ARG A 261 16.51 -17.44 12.75
C ARG A 261 17.29 -18.66 12.29
N ASP A 262 16.91 -19.78 12.85
CA ASP A 262 17.47 -21.10 12.61
C ASP A 262 17.27 -21.64 11.20
N ASP A 263 16.18 -21.22 10.56
CA ASP A 263 15.89 -21.45 9.15
C ASP A 263 16.71 -20.54 8.21
N GLY A 264 17.58 -19.68 8.75
CA GLY A 264 18.36 -18.70 8.01
C GLY A 264 17.57 -17.47 7.56
N SER A 265 16.29 -17.36 7.92
CA SER A 265 15.50 -16.17 7.67
C SER A 265 15.86 -15.04 8.63
N ILE A 266 15.68 -13.80 8.17
CA ILE A 266 15.89 -12.60 8.98
C ILE A 266 14.54 -11.92 9.18
N MET A 267 14.22 -11.60 10.43
CA MET A 267 13.05 -10.80 10.79
C MET A 267 13.46 -9.52 11.49
N THR A 268 12.75 -8.43 11.22
CA THR A 268 12.85 -7.21 12.04
C THR A 268 11.73 -7.22 13.09
N GLY A 269 12.05 -7.03 14.36
CA GLY A 269 11.09 -7.03 15.47
C GLY A 269 11.60 -6.32 16.73
N ALA A 270 10.78 -6.26 17.78
CA ALA A 270 11.23 -5.75 19.07
C ALA A 270 12.35 -6.62 19.66
N ALA A 271 13.12 -6.07 20.59
CA ALA A 271 14.16 -6.83 21.28
C ALA A 271 13.52 -8.00 22.05
N PRO A 272 13.98 -9.25 21.88
CA PRO A 272 13.61 -10.33 22.76
C PRO A 272 14.22 -10.02 24.14
N VAL A 273 13.38 -10.10 25.18
CA VAL A 273 13.78 -9.99 26.58
C VAL A 273 14.00 -11.38 27.15
#